data_AF-A0A8T5RLS6-F1
#
_entry.id   AF-A0A8T5RLS6-F1
#
_cell.length_a   1.000
_cell.length_b   1.000
_cell.length_c   1.000
_cell.angle_alpha   90.00
_cell.angle_beta   90.00
_cell.angle_gamma   90.00
#
_symmetry.space_group_name_H-M   'P 1'
#
loop_
_entity.id
_entity.type
_entity.pdbx_description
1 polymer ?
#
loop_
_entity_poly.entity_id
_entity_poly.type
_entity_poly.pdbx_seq_one_letter_code
_entity_poly.pdbx_strand_id
1 'polypeptide(L)' 'MKQITLKKLLIWALLTINLLFTFIIGITIPQLETQNGYIFGYVMIPLLIILNYIIIDRFQFYINQLNDRKETTNVKE' A
#
# COMPACT_ATOMS: atom_id res chain seq x y z
N MET A 1 14.26 3.28 18.66
CA MET A 1 14.74 2.75 17.36
C MET A 1 13.91 1.58 16.81
N LYS A 2 13.66 0.48 17.57
CA LYS A 2 12.93 -0.72 17.08
C LYS A 2 11.54 -0.50 16.45
N GLN A 3 10.71 0.40 17.00
CA GLN A 3 9.33 0.57 16.52
C GLN A 3 9.21 1.26 15.15
N ILE A 4 10.17 2.11 14.80
CA ILE A 4 10.16 2.85 13.53
C ILE A 4 10.47 1.90 12.37
N THR A 5 11.42 0.99 12.57
CA THR A 5 11.81 -0.04 11.59
C THR A 5 10.67 -1.03 11.34
N LEU A 6 9.92 -1.40 12.38
CA LEU A 6 8.82 -2.36 12.28
C LEU A 6 7.63 -1.79 11.50
N LYS A 7 7.30 -0.50 11.70
CA LYS A 7 6.26 0.19 10.93
C LYS A 7 6.65 0.33 9.44
N LYS A 8 7.90 0.66 9.16
CA LYS A 8 8.43 0.75 7.79
C LYS A 8 8.40 -0.61 7.08
N LEU A 9 8.77 -1.68 7.79
CA LEU A 9 8.70 -3.06 7.31
C LEU A 9 7.25 -3.46 6.98
N LEU A 10 6.29 -3.08 7.82
CA LEU A 10 4.88 -3.41 7.63
C LEU A 10 4.28 -2.73 6.39
N ILE A 11 4.67 -1.48 6.11
CA ILE A 11 4.24 -0.78 4.90
C ILE A 11 4.86 -1.40 3.65
N TRP A 12 6.15 -1.76 3.71
CA TRP A 12 6.81 -2.49 2.63
C TRP A 12 6.14 -3.84 2.38
N ALA A 13 5.79 -4.59 3.42
CA ALA A 13 5.06 -5.83 3.30
C ALA A 13 3.67 -5.62 2.66
N LEU A 14 2.93 -4.58 3.05
CA LEU A 14 1.64 -4.23 2.43
C LEU A 14 1.80 -3.90 0.94
N LEU A 15 2.85 -3.15 0.58
CA LEU A 15 3.14 -2.81 -0.81
C LEU A 15 3.46 -4.07 -1.64
N THR A 16 4.30 -4.96 -1.11
CA THR A 16 4.64 -6.23 -1.78
C THR A 16 3.41 -7.11 -1.99
N ILE A 17 2.54 -7.21 -0.98
CA ILE A 17 1.28 -7.94 -1.09
C ILE A 17 0.38 -7.29 -2.15
N ASN A 18 0.29 -5.95 -2.19
CA ASN A 18 -0.51 -5.24 -3.20
C ASN A 18 0.01 -5.45 -4.63
N LEU A 19 1.33 -5.49 -4.81
CA LEU A 19 1.97 -5.84 -6.08
C LEU A 19 1.66 -7.29 -6.49
N LEU A 20 1.72 -8.21 -5.53
CA LEU A 20 1.40 -9.62 -5.76
C LEU A 20 -0.07 -9.79 -6.21
N PHE A 21 -1.01 -9.08 -5.57
CA PHE A 21 -2.41 -9.06 -6.00
C PHE A 21 -2.57 -8.50 -7.41
N THR A 22 -1.92 -7.36 -7.72
CA THR A 22 -1.93 -6.78 -9.07
C THR A 22 -1.44 -7.78 -10.12
N PHE A 23 -0.35 -8.49 -9.83
CA PHE A 23 0.23 -9.48 -10.73
C PHE A 23 -0.71 -10.66 -10.97
N ILE A 24 -1.27 -11.23 -9.90
CA ILE A 24 -2.22 -12.35 -9.99
C ILE A 24 -3.46 -11.92 -10.79
N ILE A 25 -4.04 -10.76 -10.47
CA ILE A 25 -5.22 -10.22 -11.16
C ILE A 25 -4.93 -10.00 -12.66
N GLY A 26 -3.76 -9.47 -13.00
CA GLY A 26 -3.34 -9.30 -14.39
C GLY A 26 -3.23 -10.62 -15.17
N ILE A 27 -2.84 -11.72 -14.51
CA ILE A 27 -2.79 -13.06 -15.12
C ILE A 27 -4.18 -13.71 -15.18
N THR A 28 -5.01 -13.50 -14.17
CA THR A 28 -6.32 -14.16 -14.04
C THR A 28 -7.41 -13.52 -14.88
N ILE A 29 -7.40 -12.19 -15.09
CA ILE A 29 -8.44 -11.49 -15.89
C ILE A 29 -8.58 -12.08 -17.31
N PRO A 30 -7.51 -12.31 -18.08
CA PRO A 30 -7.60 -12.92 -19.41
C PRO A 30 -8.08 -14.38 -19.40
N GLN A 31 -7.95 -15.07 -18.27
CA GLN A 31 -8.33 -16.48 -18.11
C GLN A 31 -9.79 -16.66 -17.70
N LEU A 32 -10.47 -15.60 -17.26
CA LEU A 32 -11.89 -15.62 -16.94
C LEU A 32 -12.70 -15.54 -18.25
N GLU A 33 -13.72 -16.38 -18.39
CA GLU A 33 -14.61 -16.35 -19.56
C GLU A 33 -15.12 -14.93 -19.82
N THR A 34 -15.18 -14.56 -21.10
CA THR A 34 -15.26 -13.19 -21.59
C THR A 34 -16.38 -12.36 -20.97
N GLN A 35 -17.53 -12.93 -20.61
CA GLN A 35 -18.61 -12.17 -19.96
C GLN A 35 -18.34 -11.82 -18.49
N ASN A 36 -17.73 -12.75 -17.73
CA ASN A 36 -17.45 -12.53 -16.32
C ASN A 36 -16.12 -11.81 -16.11
N GLY A 37 -15.14 -12.02 -17.00
CA GLY A 37 -13.80 -11.39 -16.90
C GLY A 37 -13.85 -9.87 -16.90
N TYR A 38 -14.72 -9.25 -17.72
CA TYR A 38 -14.87 -7.79 -17.72
C TYR A 38 -15.45 -7.25 -16.41
N ILE A 39 -16.48 -7.91 -15.85
CA ILE A 39 -17.09 -7.49 -14.57
C ILE A 39 -16.08 -7.60 -13.44
N PHE A 40 -15.34 -8.71 -13.39
CA PHE A 40 -14.29 -8.92 -12.39
C PHE A 40 -13.16 -7.89 -12.51
N GLY A 41 -12.68 -7.61 -13.73
CA GLY A 41 -11.67 -6.58 -13.96
C GLY A 41 -12.15 -5.19 -13.55
N TYR A 42 -13.41 -4.86 -13.86
CA TYR A 42 -14.02 -3.58 -13.52
C TYR A 42 -14.17 -3.37 -12.01
N VAL A 43 -14.30 -4.44 -11.22
CA VAL A 43 -14.37 -4.35 -9.75
C VAL A 43 -12.98 -4.43 -9.11
N MET A 44 -12.12 -5.32 -9.60
CA MET A 44 -10.78 -5.57 -9.05
C MET A 44 -9.82 -4.39 -9.23
N ILE A 45 -9.84 -3.74 -10.40
CA ILE A 45 -8.93 -2.61 -10.69
C ILE A 45 -9.21 -1.40 -9.77
N PRO A 46 -10.46 -0.93 -9.59
CA PRO A 46 -10.75 0.13 -8.64
C PRO A 46 -10.40 -0.24 -7.20
N LEU A 47 -10.62 -1.49 -6.81
CA LEU A 47 -10.29 -1.97 -5.47
C LEU A 47 -8.77 -1.89 -5.20
N LEU A 48 -7.96 -2.29 -6.19
CA LEU A 48 -6.50 -2.15 -6.17
C LEU A 48 -6.07 -0.68 -6.04
N ILE A 49 -6.71 0.24 -6.77
CA ILE A 49 -6.41 1.68 -6.71
C ILE A 49 -6.72 2.23 -5.31
N ILE A 50 -7.89 1.90 -4.75
CA ILE A 50 -8.29 2.32 -3.39
C ILE A 50 -7.31 1.79 -2.36
N LEU A 51 -6.94 0.50 -2.46
CA LEU A 51 -5.99 -0.10 -1.54
C LEU A 51 -4.61 0.57 -1.63
N ASN A 52 -4.16 0.90 -2.84
CA ASN A 52 -2.90 1.62 -3.05
C ASN A 52 -2.94 3.01 -2.41
N TYR A 53 -4.05 3.74 -2.59
CA TYR A 53 -4.26 5.05 -1.98
C TYR A 53 -4.19 4.99 -0.44
N ILE A 54 -4.86 4.01 0.18
CA ILE A 54 -4.84 3.81 1.64
C ILE A 54 -3.43 3.52 2.16
N ILE A 55 -2.64 2.74 1.40
CA ILE A 55 -1.24 2.45 1.75
C ILE A 55 -0.39 3.73 1.73
N ILE A 56 -0.55 4.56 0.71
CA ILE A 56 0.18 5.83 0.56
C ILE A 56 -0.20 6.81 1.66
N ASP A 57 -1.50 6.97 1.93
CA ASP A 57 -2.00 7.86 2.98
C ASP A 57 -1.41 7.47 4.36
N ARG A 58 -1.43 6.18 4.70
CA ARG A 58 -0.77 5.69 5.91
C ARG A 58 0.73 5.96 5.89
N PHE A 59 1.40 5.75 4.77
CA PHE A 59 2.83 6.00 4.68
C PHE A 59 3.18 7.46 4.94
N GLN A 60 2.43 8.39 4.34
CA GLN A 60 2.61 9.82 4.55
C GLN A 60 2.35 10.22 6.01
N PHE A 61 1.28 9.69 6.62
CA PHE A 61 1.01 9.88 8.05
C PHE A 61 2.18 9.41 8.93
N TYR A 62 2.79 8.27 8.61
CA TYR A 62 3.95 7.78 9.35
C TYR A 62 5.21 8.62 9.15
N ILE A 63 5.47 9.13 7.94
CA ILE A 63 6.60 10.02 7.67
C ILE A 63 6.46 11.33 8.47
N ASN A 64 5.27 11.94 8.47
CA ASN A 64 5.03 13.19 9.20
C ASN A 64 5.28 13.02 10.70
N GLN A 65 4.82 11.93 11.31
CA GLN A 65 5.11 11.61 12.72
C GLN A 65 6.61 11.39 13.05
N LEU A 66 7.42 11.03 12.06
CA LEU A 66 8.87 10.88 12.26
C LEU A 66 9.57 12.24 12.19
N ASN A 67 9.09 13.15 11.36
CA ASN A 67 9.63 14.51 11.24
C ASN A 67 9.34 15.34 12.50
N ASP A 68 8.10 15.31 13.01
CA ASP A 68 7.74 16.04 14.24
C ASP A 68 8.57 15.61 15.47
N ARG A 69 8.94 14.32 15.52
CA ARG A 69 9.83 13.79 16.57
C ARG A 69 11.28 14.24 16.42
N LYS A 70 11.76 14.44 15.20
CA LYS A 70 13.13 14.93 14.96
C LYS A 70 13.28 16.41 15.32
N GLU A 71 12.27 17.24 15.06
CA GLU A 71 12.30 18.67 15.40
C GLU A 71 12.32 18.88 16.93
N THR A 72 11.47 18.17 17.67
CA THR A 72 11.42 18.27 19.14
C THR A 72 12.67 17.78 19.87
N THR A 73 13.53 16.99 19.20
CA THR A 73 14.81 16.53 19.76
C THR A 73 15.95 17.54 19.51
N ASN A 74 15.92 18.29 18.40
CA ASN A 74 16.94 19.31 18.10
C ASN A 74 16.76 20.62 18.88
N VAL A 75 15.58 20.88 19.46
CA VAL A 75 15.32 22.11 20.25
C VAL A 75 15.79 21.98 21.71
N LYS A 76 16.29 20.80 22.12
CA LYS A 76 16.73 20.53 23.50
C LYS A 76 18.25 20.40 23.69
N GLU A 77 19.03 20.65 22.65
CA GLU A 77 20.50 20.82 22.73
C GLU A 77 20.87 22.29 22.75
#